data_AF-A0A2W6ZMC1-F1
#
_entry.id   AF-A0A2W6ZMC1-F1
#
_cell.length_a   1.000
_cell.length_b   1.000
_cell.length_c   1.000
_cell.angle_alpha   90.00
_cell.angle_beta   90.00
_cell.angle_gamma   90.00
#
_symmetry.space_group_name_H-M   'P 1'
#
loop_
_entity.id
_entity.type
_entity.pdbx_description
1 polymer ?
#
loop_
_entity_poly.entity_id
_entity_poly.type
_entity_poly.pdbx_seq_one_letter_code
_entity_poly.pdbx_strand_id
1 'polypeptide(L)'
;MALRSQFSPERLPGEDADDDAWHSSERGELVVSALVATSSGSLGGLAVTSPQGDTSRIDFQADGSLLAWEGAAPLGRWQLWPDGSLELVTEAGGLERRERIWFTKPNLRLRSSVVHSSDGAAAQASFCSEIRRVSPP
;
A
#
# COMPACT_ATOMS: atom_id res chain seq x y z
N MET A 1 3.83 -10.85 9.38
CA MET A 1 3.74 -11.59 8.09
C MET A 1 3.01 -10.72 7.08
N ALA A 2 3.54 -10.55 5.87
CA ALA A 2 2.88 -9.79 4.81
C ALA A 2 1.97 -10.72 3.98
N LEU A 3 0.72 -10.32 3.74
CA LEU A 3 -0.20 -10.99 2.82
C LEU A 3 0.44 -11.00 1.42
N ARG A 4 1.12 -12.09 1.06
CA ARG A 4 1.62 -12.32 -0.29
C ARG A 4 0.57 -13.13 -1.04
N SER A 5 -0.04 -12.51 -2.05
CA SER A 5 -0.59 -13.29 -3.16
C SER A 5 0.60 -13.99 -3.82
N GLN A 6 0.68 -15.31 -3.65
CA GLN A 6 1.71 -16.14 -4.27
C GLN A 6 1.16 -16.65 -5.60
N PHE A 7 1.71 -16.17 -6.71
CA PHE A 7 1.50 -16.77 -8.02
C PHE A 7 2.74 -17.60 -8.35
N SER A 8 2.63 -18.92 -8.29
CA SER A 8 3.72 -19.85 -8.64
C SER A 8 3.48 -20.37 -10.06
N PRO A 9 4.28 -19.96 -11.06
CA PRO A 9 4.08 -20.37 -12.46
C PRO A 9 4.50 -21.82 -12.76
N GLU A 10 5.07 -22.54 -11.78
CA GLU A 10 5.67 -23.89 -11.95
C GLU A 10 4.79 -25.03 -11.41
N ARG A 11 3.54 -24.78 -10.99
CA ARG A 11 2.70 -25.84 -10.40
C ARG A 11 2.18 -26.79 -11.48
N LEU A 12 2.68 -28.02 -11.48
CA LEU A 12 2.23 -29.08 -12.37
C LEU A 12 0.77 -29.48 -12.05
N PRO A 13 -0.05 -29.84 -13.05
CA PRO A 13 -1.41 -30.28 -12.81
C PRO A 13 -1.39 -31.62 -12.08
N GLY A 14 -1.88 -31.66 -10.84
CA GLY A 14 -2.02 -32.90 -10.05
C GLY A 14 -1.46 -32.88 -8.63
N GLU A 15 -0.91 -31.77 -8.15
CA GLU A 15 -0.77 -31.58 -6.71
C GLU A 15 -2.13 -31.16 -6.16
N ASP A 16 -2.73 -31.99 -5.31
CA ASP A 16 -3.95 -31.69 -4.53
C ASP A 16 -3.68 -30.48 -3.62
N ALA A 17 -3.68 -29.29 -4.21
CA ALA A 17 -3.89 -28.06 -3.51
C ALA A 17 -5.36 -28.07 -3.13
N ASP A 18 -5.63 -28.18 -1.83
CA ASP A 18 -6.95 -27.99 -1.22
C ASP A 18 -7.69 -26.85 -1.95
N ASP A 19 -8.62 -27.20 -2.84
CA ASP A 19 -9.32 -26.30 -3.77
C ASP A 19 -10.10 -25.23 -2.97
N ASP A 20 -10.38 -25.54 -1.71
CA ASP A 20 -11.06 -24.70 -0.72
C ASP A 20 -10.12 -23.73 0.03
N ALA A 21 -8.79 -23.83 -0.13
CA ALA A 21 -7.86 -22.94 0.56
C ALA A 21 -8.02 -21.46 0.16
N TRP A 22 -8.55 -21.19 -1.04
CA TRP A 22 -8.89 -19.83 -1.50
C TRP A 22 -10.03 -19.18 -0.71
N HIS A 23 -10.83 -19.99 0.00
CA HIS A 23 -11.91 -19.52 0.88
C HIS A 23 -11.43 -19.20 2.30
N SER A 24 -10.20 -19.54 2.67
CA SER A 24 -9.62 -19.22 3.98
C SER A 24 -9.08 -17.78 4.02
N SER A 25 -9.98 -16.80 3.91
CA SER A 25 -9.63 -15.41 4.23
C SER A 25 -9.47 -15.29 5.75
N GLU A 26 -8.24 -15.16 6.25
CA GLU A 26 -8.00 -14.78 7.64
C GLU A 26 -8.72 -13.44 7.92
N ARG A 27 -9.67 -13.46 8.86
CA ARG A 27 -10.34 -12.24 9.32
C ARG A 27 -9.39 -11.51 10.27
N GLY A 28 -8.72 -10.48 9.75
CA GLY A 28 -7.93 -9.54 10.54
C GLY A 28 -8.51 -8.13 10.44
N GLU A 29 -8.71 -7.48 11.57
CA GLU A 29 -9.02 -6.05 11.61
C GLU A 29 -7.73 -5.22 11.49
N LEU A 30 -7.64 -4.38 10.47
CA LEU A 30 -6.60 -3.36 10.35
C LEU A 30 -7.14 -2.06 10.93
N VAL A 31 -6.46 -1.53 11.95
CA VAL A 31 -6.79 -0.22 12.50
C VAL A 31 -5.93 0.81 11.80
N VAL A 32 -6.56 1.78 11.13
CA VAL A 32 -5.88 2.90 10.48
C VAL A 32 -6.27 4.19 11.19
N SER A 33 -5.28 4.92 11.68
CA SER A 33 -5.48 6.22 12.35
C SER A 33 -4.69 7.31 11.65
N ALA A 34 -5.27 8.51 11.60
CA ALA A 34 -4.57 9.72 11.17
C ALA A 34 -3.68 10.24 12.30
N LEU A 35 -2.45 10.61 11.96
CA LEU A 35 -1.51 11.27 12.84
C LEU A 35 -1.54 12.77 12.54
N VAL A 36 -1.62 13.58 13.59
CA VAL A 36 -1.64 15.04 13.47
C VAL A 36 -0.21 15.54 13.28
N ALA A 37 -0.03 16.52 12.38
CA ALA A 37 1.25 17.20 12.20
C ALA A 37 1.73 17.83 13.51
N THR A 38 3.01 17.61 13.87
CA THR A 38 3.59 18.17 15.11
C THR A 38 4.66 19.24 14.86
N SER A 39 5.13 19.41 13.63
CA SER A 39 6.10 20.44 13.22
C SER A 39 5.67 21.17 11.95
N SER A 40 6.34 22.30 11.66
CA SER A 40 6.03 23.20 10.55
C SER A 40 6.27 22.62 9.15
N GLY A 41 6.86 21.43 9.03
CA GLY A 41 7.10 20.75 7.75
C GLY A 41 6.23 19.50 7.54
N SER A 42 5.71 18.92 8.63
CA SER A 42 4.83 17.75 8.55
C SER A 42 3.41 18.16 8.19
N LEU A 43 2.77 17.36 7.36
CA LEU A 43 1.32 17.39 7.10
C LEU A 43 0.57 16.32 7.92
N GLY A 44 1.28 15.64 8.82
CA GLY A 44 0.78 14.49 9.56
C GLY A 44 0.99 13.19 8.80
N GLY A 45 0.33 12.13 9.25
CA GLY A 45 0.65 10.78 8.83
C GLY A 45 -0.50 9.80 8.95
N LEU A 46 -0.18 8.54 8.66
CA LEU A 46 -1.06 7.41 8.93
C LEU A 46 -0.30 6.39 9.78
N ALA A 47 -0.95 5.91 10.83
CA ALA A 47 -0.53 4.70 11.51
C ALA A 47 -1.46 3.56 11.12
N VAL A 48 -0.88 2.42 10.77
CA VAL A 48 -1.60 1.19 10.46
C VAL A 48 -1.17 0.14 11.46
N THR A 49 -2.09 -0.34 12.28
CA THR A 49 -1.87 -1.40 13.26
C THR A 49 -2.48 -2.69 12.74
N SER A 50 -1.67 -3.74 12.69
CA SER A 50 -2.07 -5.07 12.30
C SER A 50 -2.90 -5.75 13.41
N PRO A 51 -3.66 -6.82 13.08
CA PRO A 51 -4.35 -7.62 14.11
C PRO A 51 -3.40 -8.21 15.15
N GLN A 52 -2.12 -8.36 14.81
CA GLN A 52 -1.07 -8.88 15.69
C GLN A 52 -0.47 -7.79 16.60
N GLY A 53 -0.90 -6.53 16.45
CA GLY A 53 -0.43 -5.37 17.22
C GLY A 53 0.74 -4.62 16.59
N ASP A 54 1.35 -5.15 15.52
CA ASP A 54 2.43 -4.47 14.80
C ASP A 54 1.93 -3.17 14.20
N THR A 55 2.59 -2.06 14.52
CA THR A 55 2.22 -0.73 13.99
C THR A 55 3.26 -0.23 13.02
N SER A 56 2.83 0.05 11.79
CA SER A 56 3.61 0.76 10.78
C SER A 56 3.12 2.20 10.66
N ARG A 57 4.01 3.12 10.30
CA ARG A 57 3.69 4.54 10.13
C ARG A 57 4.23 5.06 8.81
N ILE A 58 3.56 6.08 8.31
CA ILE A 58 4.04 6.97 7.26
C ILE A 58 3.71 8.40 7.65
N ASP A 59 4.61 9.32 7.36
CA ASP A 59 4.47 10.76 7.59
C ASP A 59 4.69 11.52 6.29
N PHE A 60 3.78 12.43 5.98
CA PHE A 60 3.76 13.21 4.75
C PHE A 60 4.35 14.59 5.02
N GLN A 61 5.41 14.94 4.31
CA GLN A 61 6.03 16.26 4.43
C GLN A 61 5.52 17.20 3.35
N ALA A 62 5.41 18.49 3.67
CA ALA A 62 4.90 19.52 2.76
C ALA A 62 5.76 19.71 1.50
N ASP A 63 7.02 19.30 1.53
CA ASP A 63 7.95 19.31 0.40
C ASP A 63 7.78 18.10 -0.54
N GLY A 64 6.84 17.20 -0.24
CA GLY A 64 6.60 15.98 -1.01
C GLY A 64 7.42 14.78 -0.53
N SER A 65 8.23 14.90 0.52
CA SER A 65 8.95 13.76 1.11
C SER A 65 8.00 12.85 1.89
N LEU A 66 8.24 11.54 1.82
CA LEU A 66 7.53 10.52 2.61
C LEU A 66 8.49 9.91 3.63
N LEU A 67 8.17 10.00 4.91
CA LEU A 67 9.01 9.52 6.01
C LEU A 67 8.34 8.36 6.76
N ALA A 68 9.12 7.46 7.36
CA ALA A 68 8.56 6.34 8.13
C ALA A 68 7.94 6.83 9.45
N TRP A 69 8.48 7.94 9.96
CA TRP A 69 7.99 8.72 11.08
C TRP A 69 8.66 10.09 11.00
N GLU A 70 8.15 11.07 11.75
CA GLU A 70 8.64 12.44 11.73
C GLU A 70 10.10 12.54 12.22
N GLY A 71 11.04 12.89 11.32
CA GLY A 71 12.47 12.95 11.62
C GLY A 71 13.28 11.75 11.10
N ALA A 72 12.63 10.75 10.52
CA ALA A 72 13.30 9.68 9.78
C ALA A 72 13.89 10.18 8.46
N ALA A 73 14.82 9.41 7.88
CA ALA A 73 15.23 9.61 6.50
C ALA A 73 14.05 9.36 5.54
N PRO A 74 14.00 10.05 4.39
CA PRO A 74 12.96 9.81 3.38
C PRO A 74 12.98 8.36 2.88
N LEU A 75 11.82 7.72 2.85
CA LEU A 75 11.63 6.43 2.17
C LEU A 75 11.13 6.60 0.73
N GLY A 76 10.80 7.83 0.34
CA GLY A 76 10.20 8.10 -0.94
C GLY A 76 9.63 9.51 -1.05
N ARG A 77 8.80 9.70 -2.07
CA ARG A 77 8.04 10.92 -2.33
C ARG A 77 6.56 10.64 -2.50
N TRP A 78 5.77 11.67 -2.27
CA TRP A 78 4.34 11.66 -2.53
C TRP A 78 3.93 12.92 -3.30
N GLN A 79 2.85 12.83 -4.06
CA GLN A 79 2.25 13.96 -4.76
C GLN A 79 0.75 13.77 -4.87
N LEU A 80 -0.02 14.79 -4.47
CA LEU A 80 -1.44 14.88 -4.81
C LEU A 80 -1.58 15.62 -6.14
N TRP A 81 -2.23 14.99 -7.10
CA TRP A 81 -2.42 15.53 -8.43
C TRP A 81 -3.73 16.32 -8.55
N PRO A 82 -3.85 17.26 -9.52
CA PRO A 82 -5.07 18.05 -9.72
C PRO A 82 -6.35 17.22 -9.99
N ASP A 83 -6.18 15.99 -10.46
CA ASP A 83 -7.28 15.02 -10.68
C ASP A 83 -7.76 14.34 -9.38
N GLY A 84 -7.18 14.68 -8.22
CA GLY A 84 -7.51 14.12 -6.92
C GLY A 84 -6.85 12.77 -6.64
N SER A 85 -5.93 12.31 -7.49
CA SER A 85 -5.19 11.07 -7.26
C SER A 85 -3.88 11.30 -6.50
N LEU A 86 -3.55 10.36 -5.64
CA LEU A 86 -2.31 10.32 -4.87
C LEU A 86 -1.30 9.46 -5.61
N GLU A 87 -0.12 9.99 -5.85
CA GLU A 87 1.05 9.23 -6.32
C GLU A 87 2.06 9.05 -5.19
N LEU A 88 2.57 7.84 -5.03
CA LEU A 88 3.64 7.48 -4.11
C LEU A 88 4.79 6.87 -4.90
N VAL A 89 6.02 7.32 -4.65
CA VAL A 89 7.25 6.72 -5.19
C VAL A 89 8.12 6.32 -4.02
N THR A 90 8.39 5.03 -3.86
CA THR A 90 9.22 4.52 -2.76
C THR A 90 10.34 3.65 -3.32
N GLU A 91 11.47 3.63 -2.62
CA GLU A 91 12.62 2.82 -3.03
C GLU A 91 13.00 1.85 -1.91
N ALA A 92 13.15 0.57 -2.25
CA ALA A 92 13.61 -0.44 -1.31
C ALA A 92 14.40 -1.54 -2.03
N GLY A 93 15.61 -1.83 -1.55
CA GLY A 93 16.43 -2.93 -2.07
C GLY A 93 16.79 -2.80 -3.55
N GLY A 94 16.98 -1.57 -4.06
CA GLY A 94 17.28 -1.31 -5.47
C GLY A 94 16.07 -1.41 -6.41
N LEU A 95 14.86 -1.48 -5.86
CA LEU A 95 13.61 -1.43 -6.62
C LEU A 95 12.88 -0.12 -6.33
N GLU A 96 12.45 0.58 -7.38
CA GLU A 96 11.54 1.72 -7.29
C GLU A 96 10.10 1.21 -7.46
N ARG A 97 9.23 1.49 -6.49
CA ARG A 97 7.79 1.26 -6.59
C ARG A 97 7.08 2.60 -6.77
N ARG A 98 6.34 2.72 -7.88
CA ARG A 98 5.40 3.81 -8.13
C ARG A 98 3.98 3.32 -7.95
N GLU A 99 3.19 4.02 -7.15
CA GLU A 99 1.77 3.73 -6.91
C GLU A 99 0.92 4.95 -7.20
N ARG A 100 -0.16 4.76 -7.95
CA ARG A 100 -1.20 5.77 -8.18
C ARG A 100 -2.49 5.29 -7.54
N ILE A 101 -3.09 6.10 -6.68
CA ILE A 101 -4.30 5.76 -5.91
C ILE A 101 -5.35 6.83 -6.17
N TRP A 102 -6.57 6.42 -6.51
CA TRP A 102 -7.68 7.35 -6.74
C TRP A 102 -9.02 6.73 -6.39
N PHE A 103 -10.03 7.58 -6.24
CA PHE A 103 -11.39 7.17 -5.94
C PHE A 103 -12.30 7.54 -7.11
N THR A 104 -13.00 6.56 -7.69
CA THR A 104 -14.04 6.82 -8.72
C THR A 104 -15.41 7.07 -8.09
N LYS A 105 -15.60 6.58 -6.87
CA LYS A 105 -16.71 6.86 -5.96
C LYS A 105 -16.18 6.87 -4.53
N PRO A 106 -16.86 7.49 -3.55
CA PRO A 106 -16.41 7.52 -2.15
C PRO A 106 -16.12 6.12 -1.54
N ASN A 107 -16.78 5.08 -2.05
CA ASN A 107 -16.64 3.70 -1.61
C ASN A 107 -15.82 2.81 -2.55
N LEU A 108 -15.27 3.34 -3.65
CA LEU A 108 -14.50 2.58 -4.64
C LEU A 108 -13.13 3.24 -4.87
N ARG A 109 -12.10 2.62 -4.30
CA ARG A 109 -10.69 2.97 -4.50
C ARG A 109 -10.11 2.11 -5.61
N LEU A 110 -9.35 2.73 -6.50
CA LEU A 110 -8.51 2.07 -7.48
C LEU A 110 -7.04 2.37 -7.16
N ARG A 111 -6.18 1.38 -7.40
CA ARG A 111 -4.74 1.51 -7.23
C ARG A 111 -4.01 0.81 -8.36
N SER A 112 -3.09 1.50 -8.99
CA SER A 112 -2.12 0.93 -9.92
C SER A 112 -0.73 1.02 -9.31
N SER A 113 0.06 -0.04 -9.42
CA SER A 113 1.45 -0.06 -8.99
C SER A 113 2.34 -0.60 -10.09
N VAL A 114 3.50 0.01 -10.28
CA VAL A 114 4.59 -0.52 -11.11
C VAL A 114 5.86 -0.51 -10.27
N VAL A 115 6.56 -1.64 -10.28
CA VAL A 115 7.88 -1.79 -9.68
C VAL A 115 8.90 -1.86 -10.80
N HIS A 116 9.91 -0.99 -10.73
CA HIS A 116 11.06 -0.97 -11.64
C HIS A 116 12.30 -1.48 -10.91
N SER A 117 13.13 -2.24 -11.62
CA SER A 117 14.49 -2.55 -11.18
C SER A 117 15.43 -1.36 -11.38
N SER A 118 16.63 -1.46 -10.81
CA SER A 118 17.66 -0.41 -10.88
C SER A 118 18.13 -0.07 -12.29
N ASP A 119 17.91 -0.94 -13.27
CA ASP A 119 18.15 -0.72 -14.70
C ASP A 119 16.97 -0.04 -15.43
N GLY A 120 15.88 0.26 -14.71
CA GLY A 120 14.68 0.89 -15.23
C GLY A 120 13.68 -0.08 -15.87
N ALA A 121 13.96 -1.39 -15.92
CA ALA A 121 13.02 -2.36 -16.45
C ALA A 121 11.84 -2.57 -15.49
N ALA A 122 10.62 -2.72 -16.03
CA ALA A 122 9.45 -3.03 -15.22
C ALA A 122 9.53 -4.49 -14.74
N ALA A 123 9.67 -4.67 -13.42
CA ALA A 123 9.75 -5.99 -12.78
C ALA A 123 8.37 -6.55 -12.43
N GLN A 124 7.43 -5.68 -12.05
CA GLN A 124 6.08 -6.08 -11.68
C GLN A 124 5.10 -4.94 -11.91
N ALA A 125 3.89 -5.27 -12.37
CA ALA A 125 2.76 -4.35 -12.37
C ALA A 125 1.58 -4.99 -11.63
N SER A 126 0.80 -4.17 -10.93
CA SER A 126 -0.46 -4.60 -10.32
C SER A 126 -1.54 -3.54 -10.47
N PHE A 127 -2.78 -4.02 -10.53
CA PHE A 127 -3.97 -3.20 -10.49
C PHE A 127 -4.92 -3.78 -9.44
N CYS A 128 -5.46 -2.92 -8.59
CA CYS A 128 -6.37 -3.29 -7.52
C CYS A 128 -7.63 -2.42 -7.59
N SER A 129 -8.79 -3.06 -7.46
CA SER A 129 -10.07 -2.40 -7.17
C SER A 129 -10.52 -2.79 -5.77
N GLU A 130 -10.79 -1.80 -4.93
CA GLU A 130 -11.04 -1.99 -3.51
C GLU A 130 -12.33 -1.28 -3.11
N ILE A 131 -13.29 -2.03 -2.58
CA ILE A 131 -14.61 -1.52 -2.18
C ILE A 131 -14.68 -1.45 -0.66
N ARG A 132 -15.06 -0.28 -0.13
CA ARG A 132 -15.35 -0.13 1.30
C ARG A 132 -16.59 -0.95 1.64
N ARG A 133 -16.44 -1.93 2.54
CA ARG A 133 -17.59 -2.59 3.16
C ARG A 133 -18.31 -1.57 4.05
N VAL A 134 -19.61 -1.45 3.87
CA VAL A 134 -20.50 -0.77 4.80
C VAL A 134 -21.14 -1.83 5.67
N SER A 135 -21.21 -1.59 6.98
CA SER A 135 -22.01 -2.44 7.86
C SER A 135 -23.45 -2.39 7.37
N PRO A 136 -24.17 -3.53 7.33
CA PRO A 136 -25.62 -3.50 7.23
C PRO A 136 -26.18 -2.62 8.36
N PRO A 137 -27.27 -1.85 8.12
CA PRO A 137 -27.94 -1.11 9.16
C PRO A 137 -28.44 -2.01 10.30
#